data_AF-A0A9W8WY65-F1
#
_entry.id   AF-A0A9W8WY65-F1
#
_cell.length_a   1.000
_cell.length_b   1.000
_cell.length_c   1.000
_cell.angle_alpha   90.00
_cell.angle_beta   90.00
_cell.angle_gamma   90.00
#
_symmetry.space_group_name_H-M   'P 1'
#
loop_
_entity.id
_entity.type
_entity.pdbx_description
1 polymer ?
#
loop_
_entity_poly.entity_id
_entity_poly.type
_entity_poly.pdbx_seq_one_letter_code
_entity_poly.pdbx_strand_id
1 'polypeptide(L)'
;MAVFKKQRTFVLAITVAPIIIYWLYTSTTMHPLIVGAFSTWLSAVAAQTYCPPPGPVLPPPKLLPNSTKFVVPDTTFADLPWSSDTSFAVKASIGDVTIFEHEYSAPGREVGQSLFETSLRVGSVTKTFVMLAVLLSPDKIKLSDSITKFIPELNGHAYQDVTIAALASHTSGLGRWIYVGDLAVVPGFNPAILGLPSVNATGDKMSTCDLFPGGRVCTREEIVAGLNNPAFQPRSPSSGPMYSNIGYTLLGMALEAVHKKTPEQAIHDLVIDPLGLNKTKFTLPEWGSEALLPRFKADESWFVPSFGNYDPSGGLWSTPNDQLKFLQSILSHRLLSKPATRRWLQPRTVLPSLHQAVGESWEIFRPTDIDVATPRAIDIFTKTGGVTGYAAHAVIVPEYNIALTINAAGGQAQDAVSALFPQMVKPIVAYADKLARQQARVGYAGTYKASSTSVTSSITLAVDDGPGLALEELTMNGVSVLRSLAAMQKIPYESLSARLYPTDPDSLGTDREVWRILIDRTDRKKEFAERECASWFSGDAFRYVTEPMDTVVFTENENGAKGLELLGWRAELDRI
;
A
#
# COMPACT_ATOMS: atom_id res chain seq x y z
N MET A 1 -20.73 68.39 -20.71
CA MET A 1 -19.42 68.98 -20.37
C MET A 1 -18.37 67.92 -20.71
N ALA A 2 -17.75 67.84 -21.90
CA ALA A 2 -16.75 68.76 -22.50
C ALA A 2 -15.76 69.22 -21.40
N VAL A 3 -14.45 68.97 -21.45
CA VAL A 3 -13.40 69.24 -22.46
C VAL A 3 -12.17 68.39 -22.03
N PHE A 4 -11.34 67.71 -22.83
CA PHE A 4 -10.37 68.24 -23.79
C PHE A 4 -9.78 67.16 -24.70
N LYS A 5 -9.54 67.59 -25.94
CA LYS A 5 -8.96 66.91 -27.10
C LYS A 5 -7.49 67.35 -27.26
N LYS A 6 -6.72 66.51 -27.96
CA LYS A 6 -5.46 66.78 -28.71
C LYS A 6 -4.13 66.78 -27.94
N GLN A 7 -3.27 65.82 -28.32
CA GLN A 7 -2.08 66.16 -29.10
C GLN A 7 -1.78 65.10 -30.17
N ARG A 8 -1.33 65.60 -31.32
CA ARG A 8 -1.06 64.89 -32.58
C ARG A 8 0.39 64.38 -32.61
N THR A 9 0.53 63.18 -33.18
CA THR A 9 1.49 62.77 -34.23
C THR A 9 2.75 63.62 -34.45
N PHE A 10 3.92 63.07 -34.12
CA PHE A 10 5.26 63.19 -34.75
C PHE A 10 6.14 62.23 -33.91
N VAL A 11 6.69 61.10 -34.39
CA VAL A 11 7.75 60.97 -35.39
C VAL A 11 7.71 59.55 -35.96
N LEU A 12 7.81 59.47 -37.29
CA LEU A 12 8.05 58.27 -38.08
C LEU A 12 9.53 57.87 -37.99
N ALA A 13 9.79 56.56 -38.10
CA ALA A 13 11.08 55.92 -38.38
C ALA A 13 12.07 55.82 -37.21
N ILE A 14 12.19 54.61 -36.66
CA ILE A 14 13.41 53.80 -36.53
C ILE A 14 13.06 52.57 -35.67
N THR A 15 13.53 51.38 -36.08
CA THR A 15 13.48 50.07 -35.39
C THR A 15 12.25 49.15 -35.55
N VAL A 16 11.77 48.94 -36.79
CA VAL A 16 11.15 47.63 -37.16
C VAL A 16 12.20 46.64 -37.72
N ALA A 17 13.47 47.03 -37.73
CA ALA A 17 14.57 46.24 -38.27
C ALA A 17 15.18 45.12 -37.36
N PRO A 18 14.92 44.98 -36.04
CA PRO A 18 15.48 43.84 -35.30
C PRO A 18 14.54 42.64 -35.09
N ILE A 19 13.22 42.77 -35.29
CA ILE A 19 12.27 41.70 -34.91
C ILE A 19 12.05 40.68 -36.05
N ILE A 20 12.17 41.09 -37.31
CA ILE A 20 12.00 40.19 -38.46
C ILE A 20 13.32 39.47 -38.81
N ILE A 21 14.47 40.05 -38.48
CA ILE A 21 15.79 39.44 -38.74
C ILE A 21 16.11 38.32 -37.73
N TYR A 22 15.56 38.34 -36.51
CA TYR A 22 15.69 37.23 -35.56
C TYR A 22 14.84 36.00 -35.95
N TRP A 23 13.78 36.18 -36.75
CA TRP A 23 12.91 35.10 -37.20
C TRP A 23 13.40 34.39 -38.47
N LEU A 24 14.34 34.98 -39.21
CA LEU A 24 14.82 34.45 -40.50
C LEU A 24 16.27 33.93 -40.45
N TYR A 25 17.01 34.17 -39.36
CA TYR A 25 18.36 33.64 -39.15
C TYR A 25 18.41 32.69 -37.95
N THR A 26 17.86 31.49 -38.10
CA THR A 26 18.38 30.22 -37.52
C THR A 26 17.57 29.05 -38.07
N SER A 27 17.58 28.90 -39.38
CA SER A 27 17.30 27.61 -40.01
C SER A 27 18.38 26.61 -39.58
N THR A 28 17.99 25.64 -38.73
CA THR A 28 18.59 24.32 -38.42
C THR A 28 18.35 23.91 -36.96
N THR A 29 17.86 24.79 -36.10
CA THR A 29 17.56 24.50 -34.68
C THR A 29 16.06 24.51 -34.40
N MET A 30 15.58 23.52 -33.64
CA MET A 30 14.19 23.43 -33.19
C MET A 30 13.71 24.72 -32.53
N HIS A 31 12.42 25.04 -32.72
CA HIS A 31 11.80 26.28 -32.24
C HIS A 31 12.04 26.45 -30.72
N PRO A 32 12.40 27.64 -30.22
CA PRO A 32 12.67 27.87 -28.79
C PRO A 32 11.55 27.46 -27.82
N LEU A 33 10.28 27.46 -28.27
CA LEU A 33 9.16 26.92 -27.48
C LEU A 33 9.21 25.39 -27.37
N ILE A 34 9.67 24.71 -28.42
CA ILE A 34 9.85 23.27 -28.43
C ILE A 34 11.09 22.91 -27.59
N VAL A 35 12.20 23.63 -27.74
CA VAL A 35 13.39 23.47 -26.87
C VAL A 35 13.05 23.74 -25.40
N GLY A 36 12.22 24.76 -25.14
CA GLY A 36 11.66 25.06 -23.81
C GLY A 36 10.79 23.92 -23.26
N ALA A 37 9.93 23.33 -24.09
CA ALA A 37 9.11 22.19 -23.68
C ALA A 37 9.95 20.94 -23.38
N PHE A 38 10.97 20.64 -24.19
CA PHE A 38 11.93 19.54 -23.96
C PHE A 38 12.87 19.79 -22.77
N SER A 39 13.18 21.05 -22.45
CA SER A 39 13.98 21.38 -21.26
C SER A 39 13.15 21.40 -19.97
N THR A 40 11.86 21.75 -20.03
CA THR A 40 10.93 21.60 -18.89
C THR A 40 10.54 20.15 -18.62
N TRP A 41 10.67 19.27 -19.62
CA TRP A 41 10.40 17.83 -19.53
C TRP A 41 11.26 17.09 -18.49
N LEU A 42 12.35 17.71 -18.03
CA LEU A 42 13.37 17.08 -17.19
C LEU A 42 13.73 17.88 -15.95
N SER A 43 12.72 18.51 -15.35
CA SER A 43 12.85 18.94 -13.96
C SER A 43 12.47 17.79 -13.02
N ALA A 44 13.13 16.63 -13.15
CA ALA A 44 12.86 15.46 -12.31
C ALA A 44 14.03 15.16 -11.39
N VAL A 45 13.77 15.37 -10.10
CA VAL A 45 14.82 15.66 -9.17
C VAL A 45 14.56 14.80 -7.91
N ALA A 46 15.53 13.93 -7.56
CA ALA A 46 15.60 13.10 -6.35
C ALA A 46 17.06 12.95 -5.84
N ALA A 47 17.24 12.58 -4.56
CA ALA A 47 18.54 12.16 -4.00
C ALA A 47 19.00 10.77 -4.48
N GLN A 48 18.19 10.10 -5.30
CA GLN A 48 18.50 8.85 -6.00
C GLN A 48 18.93 9.15 -7.45
N THR A 49 19.84 8.33 -7.99
CA THR A 49 20.26 8.40 -9.40
C THR A 49 19.08 8.27 -10.37
N TYR A 50 17.95 7.70 -9.94
CA TYR A 50 16.76 7.45 -10.76
C TYR A 50 15.46 7.88 -10.06
N CYS A 51 14.48 8.35 -10.85
CA CYS A 51 13.15 8.72 -10.39
C CYS A 51 12.03 7.80 -10.95
N PRO A 52 11.92 6.52 -10.53
CA PRO A 52 10.90 5.63 -11.06
C PRO A 52 9.48 6.13 -10.72
N PRO A 53 8.46 5.80 -11.54
CA PRO A 53 7.07 6.11 -11.21
C PRO A 53 6.61 5.27 -10.00
N PRO A 54 5.56 5.69 -9.27
CA PRO A 54 4.98 4.87 -8.21
C PRO A 54 4.49 3.53 -8.74
N GLY A 55 4.69 2.47 -7.96
CA GLY A 55 4.29 1.10 -8.32
C GLY A 55 5.47 0.25 -8.82
N PRO A 56 5.19 -0.85 -9.54
CA PRO A 56 6.23 -1.79 -9.94
C PRO A 56 7.21 -1.19 -10.94
N VAL A 57 8.51 -1.31 -10.65
CA VAL A 57 9.56 -0.93 -11.59
C VAL A 57 9.76 -1.97 -12.70
N LEU A 58 9.42 -3.23 -12.43
CA LEU A 58 9.41 -4.35 -13.36
C LEU A 58 8.17 -5.21 -13.06
N PRO A 59 7.69 -6.03 -14.01
CA PRO A 59 6.57 -6.93 -13.76
C PRO A 59 6.79 -7.79 -12.50
N PRO A 60 5.77 -7.96 -11.64
CA PRO A 60 5.88 -8.84 -10.49
C PRO A 60 6.32 -10.24 -10.91
N PRO A 61 7.17 -10.92 -10.13
CA PRO A 61 7.67 -12.23 -10.50
C PRO A 61 6.54 -13.26 -10.54
N LYS A 62 6.53 -14.10 -11.58
CA LYS A 62 5.60 -15.23 -11.72
C LYS A 62 6.29 -16.53 -11.31
N LEU A 63 5.69 -17.27 -10.39
CA LEU A 63 6.20 -18.55 -9.94
C LEU A 63 5.32 -19.70 -10.43
N LEU A 64 5.95 -20.84 -10.69
CA LEU A 64 5.25 -22.10 -10.91
C LEU A 64 5.04 -22.79 -9.55
N PRO A 65 4.00 -23.63 -9.38
CA PRO A 65 3.75 -24.33 -8.11
C PRO A 65 4.94 -25.15 -7.58
N ASN A 66 5.82 -25.62 -8.47
CA ASN A 66 7.00 -26.42 -8.14
C ASN A 66 8.31 -25.62 -8.16
N SER A 67 8.25 -24.28 -8.17
CA SER A 67 9.44 -23.44 -8.07
C SER A 67 10.17 -23.66 -6.74
N THR A 68 11.50 -23.55 -6.75
CA THR A 68 12.32 -23.69 -5.54
C THR A 68 11.85 -22.71 -4.47
N LYS A 69 11.55 -23.23 -3.27
CA LYS A 69 11.12 -22.42 -2.14
C LYS A 69 12.20 -21.42 -1.73
N PHE A 70 11.76 -20.27 -1.23
CA PHE A 70 12.62 -19.28 -0.62
C PHE A 70 13.21 -19.87 0.67
N VAL A 71 14.52 -19.71 0.87
CA VAL A 71 15.24 -20.28 2.00
C VAL A 71 15.62 -19.16 2.96
N VAL A 72 15.22 -19.33 4.21
CA VAL A 72 15.70 -18.51 5.34
C VAL A 72 16.66 -19.39 6.15
N PRO A 73 17.85 -18.90 6.53
CA PRO A 73 18.76 -19.66 7.37
C PRO A 73 18.10 -20.08 8.69
N ASP A 74 18.33 -21.31 9.14
CA ASP A 74 17.79 -21.81 10.41
C ASP A 74 18.23 -20.94 11.61
N THR A 75 19.38 -20.28 11.49
CA THR A 75 19.89 -19.33 12.48
C THR A 75 18.99 -18.12 12.69
N THR A 76 18.11 -17.78 11.73
CA THR A 76 17.08 -16.73 11.89
C THR A 76 16.09 -17.08 13.00
N PHE A 77 15.86 -18.37 13.24
CA PHE A 77 14.92 -18.85 14.26
C PHE A 77 15.62 -19.46 15.48
N ALA A 78 16.96 -19.45 15.50
CA ALA A 78 17.75 -19.90 16.65
C ALA A 78 17.80 -18.82 17.74
N ASP A 79 17.85 -19.26 19.00
CA ASP A 79 18.09 -18.40 20.18
C ASP A 79 17.15 -17.19 20.33
N LEU A 80 15.90 -17.34 19.86
CA LEU A 80 14.87 -16.32 20.02
C LEU A 80 14.50 -16.16 21.51
N PRO A 81 14.70 -14.97 22.14
CA PRO A 81 14.55 -14.79 23.59
C PRO A 81 13.17 -15.14 24.15
N TRP A 82 12.15 -15.08 23.30
CA TRP A 82 10.74 -15.30 23.61
C TRP A 82 10.23 -16.70 23.25
N SER A 83 11.06 -17.55 22.62
CA SER A 83 10.66 -18.88 22.13
C SER A 83 10.29 -19.87 23.24
N SER A 84 10.81 -19.69 24.45
CA SER A 84 10.45 -20.53 25.60
C SER A 84 8.98 -20.39 26.02
N ASP A 85 8.33 -19.27 25.69
CA ASP A 85 6.95 -18.95 26.10
C ASP A 85 6.06 -18.50 24.94
N THR A 86 6.50 -18.58 23.68
CA THR A 86 5.71 -18.07 22.55
C THR A 86 5.83 -18.98 21.35
N SER A 87 4.70 -19.51 20.90
CA SER A 87 4.59 -20.25 19.64
C SER A 87 4.27 -19.29 18.51
N PHE A 88 4.74 -19.58 17.31
CA PHE A 88 4.53 -18.72 16.15
C PHE A 88 4.47 -19.49 14.83
N ALA A 89 3.86 -18.87 13.84
CA ALA A 89 3.79 -19.35 12.46
C ALA A 89 4.04 -18.19 11.50
N VAL A 90 4.82 -18.44 10.45
CA VAL A 90 5.13 -17.52 9.36
C VAL A 90 4.79 -18.19 8.04
N LYS A 91 4.03 -17.50 7.19
CA LYS A 91 3.78 -17.94 5.81
C LYS A 91 3.98 -16.80 4.83
N ALA A 92 4.61 -17.07 3.70
CA ALA A 92 4.73 -16.10 2.61
C ALA A 92 4.41 -16.71 1.26
N SER A 93 3.88 -15.90 0.37
CA SER A 93 3.57 -16.25 -1.02
C SER A 93 3.95 -15.12 -1.97
N ILE A 94 4.22 -15.49 -3.22
CA ILE A 94 4.27 -14.58 -4.36
C ILE A 94 3.17 -15.03 -5.33
N GLY A 95 2.17 -14.19 -5.55
CA GLY A 95 0.92 -14.61 -6.18
C GLY A 95 0.28 -15.76 -5.38
N ASP A 96 -0.16 -16.80 -6.09
CA ASP A 96 -0.80 -17.95 -5.46
C ASP A 96 0.19 -19.02 -4.94
N VAL A 97 1.50 -18.86 -5.20
CA VAL A 97 2.52 -19.84 -4.82
C VAL A 97 3.07 -19.51 -3.44
N THR A 98 2.90 -20.43 -2.49
CA THR A 98 3.53 -20.35 -1.17
C THR A 98 5.03 -20.61 -1.30
N ILE A 99 5.84 -19.60 -0.96
CA ILE A 99 7.30 -19.64 -1.09
C ILE A 99 8.01 -19.97 0.23
N PHE A 100 7.34 -19.75 1.36
CA PHE A 100 7.93 -19.94 2.68
C PHE A 100 6.88 -20.30 3.73
N GLU A 101 7.22 -21.25 4.59
CA GLU A 101 6.41 -21.72 5.70
C GLU A 101 7.34 -22.10 6.85
N HIS A 102 7.13 -21.54 8.03
CA HIS A 102 7.81 -21.95 9.25
C HIS A 102 6.85 -21.88 10.43
N GLU A 103 6.84 -22.90 11.26
CA GLU A 103 6.07 -22.94 12.50
C GLU A 103 6.93 -23.43 13.65
N TYR A 104 6.67 -22.91 14.84
CA TYR A 104 7.38 -23.26 16.05
C TYR A 104 6.39 -23.27 17.21
N SER A 105 6.36 -24.39 17.93
CA SER A 105 5.60 -24.53 19.17
C SER A 105 6.54 -24.39 20.36
N ALA A 106 6.23 -23.45 21.26
CA ALA A 106 6.94 -23.33 22.53
C ALA A 106 6.71 -24.60 23.39
N PRO A 107 7.70 -25.03 24.19
CA PRO A 107 7.58 -26.23 25.01
C PRO A 107 6.33 -26.20 25.91
N GLY A 108 5.55 -27.29 25.87
CA GLY A 108 4.31 -27.41 26.66
C GLY A 108 3.11 -26.67 26.06
N ARG A 109 3.22 -26.15 24.84
CA ARG A 109 2.15 -25.46 24.10
C ARG A 109 1.89 -26.09 22.73
N GLU A 110 2.27 -27.34 22.59
CA GLU A 110 2.00 -28.15 21.43
C GLU A 110 0.48 -28.31 21.27
N VAL A 111 0.00 -28.12 20.05
CA VAL A 111 -1.38 -28.41 19.65
C VAL A 111 -1.36 -29.67 18.79
N GLY A 112 -2.43 -30.46 18.83
CA GLY A 112 -2.52 -31.74 18.10
C GLY A 112 -2.55 -31.63 16.56
N GLN A 113 -2.21 -30.47 16.00
CA GLN A 113 -2.22 -30.15 14.57
C GLN A 113 -1.20 -29.04 14.27
N SER A 114 -0.94 -28.77 12.99
CA SER A 114 -0.08 -27.64 12.58
C SER A 114 -0.66 -26.29 13.05
N LEU A 115 0.23 -25.36 13.42
CA LEU A 115 -0.12 -23.96 13.70
C LEU A 115 -0.71 -23.26 12.48
N PHE A 116 -0.39 -23.70 11.25
CA PHE A 116 -1.01 -23.17 10.03
C PHE A 116 -2.52 -23.44 9.94
N GLU A 117 -2.98 -24.47 10.64
CA GLU A 117 -4.37 -24.92 10.70
C GLU A 117 -5.05 -24.56 12.03
N THR A 118 -4.30 -23.98 12.96
CA THR A 118 -4.77 -23.63 14.30
C THR A 118 -5.31 -22.22 14.34
N SER A 119 -6.49 -22.05 14.92
CA SER A 119 -7.11 -20.75 15.09
C SER A 119 -6.37 -19.93 16.17
N LEU A 120 -5.97 -18.72 15.80
CA LEU A 120 -5.43 -17.71 16.69
C LEU A 120 -6.30 -16.46 16.60
N ARG A 121 -6.34 -15.69 17.69
CA ARG A 121 -6.97 -14.36 17.62
C ARG A 121 -6.05 -13.42 16.85
N VAL A 122 -6.60 -12.75 15.84
CA VAL A 122 -5.80 -11.90 14.94
C VAL A 122 -5.92 -10.42 15.27
N GLY A 123 -6.71 -10.08 16.29
CA GLY A 123 -6.83 -8.73 16.80
C GLY A 123 -7.17 -7.73 15.70
N SER A 124 -6.48 -6.60 15.69
CA SER A 124 -6.74 -5.52 14.75
C SER A 124 -6.51 -5.84 13.27
N VAL A 125 -6.00 -7.02 12.90
CA VAL A 125 -6.10 -7.51 11.50
C VAL A 125 -7.57 -7.55 11.04
N THR A 126 -8.52 -7.78 11.95
CA THR A 126 -9.98 -7.70 11.69
C THR A 126 -10.41 -6.44 10.92
N LYS A 127 -9.71 -5.31 11.12
CA LYS A 127 -10.02 -4.04 10.45
C LYS A 127 -9.95 -4.13 8.92
N THR A 128 -9.06 -4.96 8.38
CA THR A 128 -8.95 -5.13 6.91
C THR A 128 -10.18 -5.85 6.34
N PHE A 129 -10.75 -6.81 7.08
CA PHE A 129 -11.98 -7.50 6.72
C PHE A 129 -13.19 -6.56 6.76
N VAL A 130 -13.29 -5.75 7.82
CA VAL A 130 -14.35 -4.74 7.96
C VAL A 130 -14.27 -3.71 6.84
N MET A 131 -13.07 -3.23 6.54
CA MET A 131 -12.86 -2.28 5.46
C MET A 131 -13.25 -2.88 4.11
N LEU A 132 -12.87 -4.13 3.84
CA LEU A 132 -13.27 -4.81 2.61
C LEU A 132 -14.80 -4.97 2.50
N ALA A 133 -15.49 -5.34 3.59
CA ALA A 133 -16.95 -5.42 3.61
C ALA A 133 -17.63 -4.06 3.32
N VAL A 134 -17.06 -2.96 3.82
CA VAL A 134 -17.50 -1.60 3.48
C VAL A 134 -17.31 -1.32 1.99
N LEU A 135 -16.14 -1.65 1.42
CA LEU A 135 -15.85 -1.44 -0.01
C LEU A 135 -16.70 -2.33 -0.94
N LEU A 136 -17.17 -3.47 -0.46
CA LEU A 136 -18.11 -4.36 -1.16
C LEU A 136 -19.57 -3.90 -1.06
N SER A 137 -19.83 -2.77 -0.42
CA SER A 137 -21.16 -2.17 -0.29
C SER A 137 -21.30 -0.80 -1.00
N PRO A 138 -20.74 -0.58 -2.21
CA PRO A 138 -20.59 0.75 -2.81
C PRO A 138 -21.92 1.47 -3.10
N ASP A 139 -22.99 0.72 -3.37
CA ASP A 139 -24.33 1.27 -3.60
C ASP A 139 -25.03 1.70 -2.31
N LYS A 140 -24.52 1.26 -1.15
CA LYS A 140 -25.12 1.50 0.17
C LYS A 140 -24.29 2.46 1.03
N ILE A 141 -22.96 2.33 0.97
CA ILE A 141 -22.00 3.09 1.78
C ILE A 141 -21.01 3.76 0.84
N LYS A 142 -20.96 5.10 0.86
CA LYS A 142 -19.91 5.89 0.19
C LYS A 142 -18.88 6.33 1.22
N LEU A 143 -17.62 6.39 0.80
CA LEU A 143 -16.52 6.82 1.67
C LEU A 143 -16.66 8.28 2.14
N SER A 144 -17.35 9.11 1.36
CA SER A 144 -17.68 10.49 1.71
C SER A 144 -18.94 10.63 2.57
N ASP A 145 -19.69 9.54 2.82
CA ASP A 145 -20.88 9.62 3.67
C ASP A 145 -20.46 9.96 5.11
N SER A 146 -21.20 10.86 5.74
CA SER A 146 -21.11 11.10 7.18
C SER A 146 -21.61 9.89 7.96
N ILE A 147 -20.98 9.58 9.09
CA ILE A 147 -21.38 8.45 9.94
C ILE A 147 -22.81 8.61 10.51
N THR A 148 -23.27 9.84 10.69
CA THR A 148 -24.63 10.15 11.20
C THR A 148 -25.75 9.67 10.27
N LYS A 149 -25.44 9.45 8.98
CA LYS A 149 -26.36 8.81 8.02
C LYS A 149 -26.75 7.40 8.45
N PHE A 150 -25.84 6.68 9.09
CA PHE A 150 -26.02 5.28 9.48
C PHE A 150 -26.38 5.12 10.95
N ILE A 151 -26.02 6.10 11.79
CA ILE A 151 -26.24 6.10 13.24
C ILE A 151 -26.83 7.47 13.62
N PRO A 152 -28.14 7.70 13.36
CA PRO A 152 -28.79 8.98 13.61
C PRO A 152 -28.87 9.37 15.09
N GLU A 153 -28.59 8.44 16.00
CA GLU A 153 -28.54 8.69 17.44
C GLU A 153 -27.28 9.45 17.89
N LEU A 154 -26.26 9.56 17.03
CA LEU A 154 -25.08 10.37 17.31
C LEU A 154 -25.43 11.87 17.25
N ASN A 155 -24.74 12.67 18.06
CA ASN A 155 -24.86 14.12 18.03
C ASN A 155 -24.45 14.66 16.65
N GLY A 156 -25.45 15.05 15.84
CA GLY A 156 -25.25 15.52 14.47
C GLY A 156 -24.19 16.61 14.35
N HIS A 157 -24.15 17.57 15.27
CA HIS A 157 -23.17 18.67 15.24
C HIS A 157 -21.73 18.19 15.46
N ALA A 158 -21.52 17.20 16.32
CA ALA A 158 -20.18 16.68 16.60
C ALA A 158 -19.67 15.73 15.50
N TYR A 159 -20.58 15.00 14.84
CA TYR A 159 -20.23 13.91 13.91
C TYR A 159 -20.51 14.20 12.44
N GLN A 160 -21.11 15.35 12.08
CA GLN A 160 -21.45 15.70 10.69
C GLN A 160 -20.25 15.58 9.74
N ASP A 161 -19.06 15.97 10.17
CA ASP A 161 -17.84 15.96 9.36
C ASP A 161 -17.02 14.66 9.50
N VAL A 162 -17.49 13.71 10.31
CA VAL A 162 -16.86 12.39 10.46
C VAL A 162 -17.37 11.47 9.34
N THR A 163 -16.55 11.30 8.31
CA THR A 163 -16.87 10.45 7.15
C THR A 163 -16.41 9.00 7.34
N ILE A 164 -16.97 8.08 6.54
CA ILE A 164 -16.51 6.68 6.47
C ILE A 164 -15.00 6.61 6.14
N ALA A 165 -14.51 7.45 5.22
CA ALA A 165 -13.07 7.55 4.90
C ALA A 165 -12.25 8.00 6.11
N ALA A 166 -12.75 8.96 6.89
CA ALA A 166 -12.05 9.46 8.07
C ALA A 166 -11.97 8.41 9.18
N LEU A 167 -13.02 7.60 9.36
CA LEU A 167 -13.00 6.45 10.27
C LEU A 167 -11.99 5.40 9.81
N ALA A 168 -12.03 5.01 8.54
CA ALA A 168 -11.18 3.98 7.95
C ALA A 168 -9.68 4.32 7.99
N SER A 169 -9.35 5.60 7.79
CA SER A 169 -7.98 6.12 7.75
C SER A 169 -7.48 6.70 9.08
N HIS A 170 -8.22 6.50 10.17
CA HIS A 170 -7.88 7.02 11.50
C HIS A 170 -7.75 8.55 11.56
N THR A 171 -8.43 9.29 10.67
CA THR A 171 -8.41 10.77 10.63
C THR A 171 -9.70 11.39 11.16
N SER A 172 -10.61 10.61 11.74
CA SER A 172 -11.89 11.09 12.29
C SER A 172 -11.78 12.01 13.50
N GLY A 173 -10.61 12.08 14.16
CA GLY A 173 -10.45 12.80 15.42
C GLY A 173 -11.00 12.05 16.64
N LEU A 174 -11.48 10.81 16.47
CA LEU A 174 -11.92 9.95 17.56
C LEU A 174 -10.74 9.32 18.29
N GLY A 175 -10.83 9.26 19.62
CA GLY A 175 -9.86 8.55 20.45
C GLY A 175 -9.83 7.04 20.16
N ARG A 176 -8.92 6.33 20.85
CA ARG A 176 -8.77 4.88 20.68
C ARG A 176 -10.04 4.12 21.06
N TRP A 177 -10.63 4.48 22.20
CA TRP A 177 -11.77 3.85 22.83
C TRP A 177 -12.69 4.88 23.47
N ILE A 178 -13.86 4.45 23.93
CA ILE A 178 -14.72 5.18 24.87
C ILE A 178 -14.40 4.74 26.32
N TYR A 179 -15.20 3.84 26.90
CA TYR A 179 -15.05 3.27 28.24
C TYR A 179 -13.97 2.19 28.41
N VAL A 180 -13.30 1.77 27.34
CA VAL A 180 -12.35 0.64 27.41
C VAL A 180 -11.00 1.09 27.95
N GLY A 181 -10.52 0.41 29.00
CA GLY A 181 -9.27 0.71 29.70
C GLY A 181 -9.45 1.60 30.93
N ASP A 182 -10.61 1.56 31.57
CA ASP A 182 -10.82 2.28 32.83
C ASP A 182 -10.07 1.54 33.96
N LEU A 183 -8.99 2.14 34.43
CA LEU A 183 -8.14 1.54 35.46
C LEU A 183 -8.92 1.28 36.77
N ALA A 184 -10.02 1.99 37.01
CA ALA A 184 -10.84 1.81 38.21
C ALA A 184 -11.53 0.44 38.28
N VAL A 185 -11.80 -0.21 37.14
CA VAL A 185 -12.44 -1.54 37.09
C VAL A 185 -11.44 -2.70 36.95
N VAL A 186 -10.15 -2.39 36.76
CA VAL A 186 -9.10 -3.41 36.63
C VAL A 186 -8.90 -4.12 37.98
N PRO A 187 -9.09 -5.46 38.05
CA PRO A 187 -8.95 -6.19 39.31
C PRO A 187 -7.56 -6.02 39.92
N GLY A 188 -7.52 -5.61 41.19
CA GLY A 188 -6.27 -5.42 41.94
C GLY A 188 -5.51 -4.13 41.63
N PHE A 189 -6.02 -3.24 40.77
CA PHE A 189 -5.41 -1.93 40.55
C PHE A 189 -5.59 -1.02 41.77
N ASN A 190 -4.48 -0.41 42.23
CA ASN A 190 -4.49 0.56 43.32
C ASN A 190 -4.31 1.98 42.76
N PRO A 191 -5.35 2.84 42.76
CA PRO A 191 -5.26 4.19 42.19
C PRO A 191 -4.21 5.08 42.87
N ALA A 192 -3.88 4.84 44.14
CA ALA A 192 -2.93 5.65 44.89
C ALA A 192 -1.51 5.58 44.32
N ILE A 193 -1.14 4.51 43.60
CA ILE A 193 0.19 4.39 42.99
C ILE A 193 0.44 5.44 41.89
N LEU A 194 -0.64 5.97 41.31
CA LEU A 194 -0.62 7.06 40.33
C LEU A 194 -1.11 8.38 40.92
N GLY A 195 -1.36 8.46 42.23
CA GLY A 195 -1.97 9.63 42.88
C GLY A 195 -3.42 9.89 42.46
N LEU A 196 -4.11 8.88 41.90
CA LEU A 196 -5.52 9.00 41.52
C LEU A 196 -6.42 8.91 42.76
N PRO A 197 -7.59 9.60 42.77
CA PRO A 197 -8.55 9.47 43.86
C PRO A 197 -9.07 8.04 43.96
N SER A 198 -9.47 7.61 45.16
CA SER A 198 -10.16 6.33 45.36
C SER A 198 -11.46 6.27 44.56
N VAL A 199 -11.84 5.10 44.06
CA VAL A 199 -13.06 4.92 43.23
C VAL A 199 -14.31 5.46 43.93
N ASN A 200 -14.49 5.23 45.24
CA ASN A 200 -15.65 5.77 45.96
C ASN A 200 -15.72 7.31 45.99
N ALA A 201 -14.58 7.99 45.81
CA ALA A 201 -14.50 9.45 45.81
C ALA A 201 -14.89 10.07 44.46
N THR A 202 -15.04 9.28 43.39
CA THR A 202 -15.35 9.80 42.05
C THR A 202 -16.86 9.87 41.75
N GLY A 203 -17.71 9.31 42.60
CA GLY A 203 -19.15 9.17 42.36
C GLY A 203 -19.42 8.23 41.16
N ASP A 204 -20.67 8.19 40.66
CA ASP A 204 -21.12 7.28 39.59
C ASP A 204 -20.48 7.51 38.19
N LYS A 205 -19.26 8.05 38.12
CA LYS A 205 -18.52 8.33 36.88
C LYS A 205 -17.84 7.12 36.24
N MET A 206 -18.03 5.93 36.80
CA MET A 206 -17.41 4.68 36.35
C MET A 206 -18.38 3.89 35.45
N SER A 207 -17.92 3.48 34.27
CA SER A 207 -18.66 2.53 33.44
C SER A 207 -18.45 1.11 33.96
N THR A 208 -19.51 0.31 34.00
CA THR A 208 -19.40 -1.13 34.33
C THR A 208 -19.08 -1.99 33.09
N CYS A 209 -19.13 -1.39 31.90
CA CYS A 209 -18.73 -2.06 30.66
C CYS A 209 -17.31 -1.69 30.27
N ASP A 210 -16.46 -2.70 30.09
CA ASP A 210 -15.06 -2.62 29.64
C ASP A 210 -14.70 -3.98 29.00
N LEU A 211 -13.92 -3.94 27.92
CA LEU A 211 -13.41 -5.15 27.26
C LEU A 211 -12.19 -5.74 27.96
N PHE A 212 -11.52 -4.98 28.83
CA PHE A 212 -10.43 -5.50 29.64
C PHE A 212 -10.96 -6.39 30.78
N PRO A 213 -10.13 -7.32 31.29
CA PRO A 213 -10.52 -8.15 32.42
C PRO A 213 -11.03 -7.33 33.60
N GLY A 214 -12.19 -7.72 34.13
CA GLY A 214 -12.90 -7.01 35.20
C GLY A 214 -14.17 -6.29 34.75
N GLY A 215 -14.31 -5.98 33.46
CA GLY A 215 -15.52 -5.40 32.88
C GLY A 215 -16.41 -6.42 32.16
N ARG A 216 -17.65 -6.01 31.86
CA ARG A 216 -18.52 -6.73 30.91
C ARG A 216 -18.49 -6.08 29.52
N VAL A 217 -18.92 -6.84 28.51
CA VAL A 217 -19.14 -6.32 27.16
C VAL A 217 -20.13 -5.14 27.17
N CYS A 218 -19.79 -4.07 26.45
CA CYS A 218 -20.67 -2.92 26.28
C CYS A 218 -21.82 -3.22 25.31
N THR A 219 -23.02 -2.77 25.66
CA THR A 219 -24.18 -2.75 24.78
C THR A 219 -24.03 -1.66 23.72
N ARG A 220 -24.85 -1.72 22.66
CA ARG A 220 -24.86 -0.69 21.62
C ARG A 220 -25.26 0.67 22.21
N GLU A 221 -26.26 0.67 23.07
CA GLU A 221 -26.81 1.87 23.71
C GLU A 221 -25.75 2.57 24.57
N GLU A 222 -24.96 1.80 25.31
CA GLU A 222 -23.84 2.33 26.09
C GLU A 222 -22.76 2.92 25.19
N ILE A 223 -22.44 2.28 24.06
CA ILE A 223 -21.46 2.81 23.13
C ILE A 223 -21.92 4.15 22.54
N VAL A 224 -23.17 4.23 22.10
CA VAL A 224 -23.75 5.46 21.55
C VAL A 224 -23.83 6.56 22.63
N ALA A 225 -24.24 6.22 23.85
CA ALA A 225 -24.27 7.16 24.97
C ALA A 225 -22.86 7.70 25.29
N GLY A 226 -21.85 6.82 25.30
CA GLY A 226 -20.45 7.20 25.46
C GLY A 226 -19.96 8.14 24.35
N LEU A 227 -20.28 7.84 23.10
CA LEU A 227 -19.93 8.70 21.96
C LEU A 227 -20.63 10.07 21.97
N ASN A 228 -21.82 10.16 22.59
CA ASN A 228 -22.52 11.43 22.77
C ASN A 228 -22.01 12.26 23.96
N ASN A 229 -21.26 11.65 24.88
CA ASN A 229 -20.59 12.39 25.94
C ASN A 229 -19.49 13.29 25.34
N PRO A 230 -19.48 14.61 25.62
CA PRO A 230 -18.49 15.55 25.09
C PRO A 230 -17.02 15.14 25.31
N ALA A 231 -16.72 14.33 26.33
CA ALA A 231 -15.37 13.84 26.59
C ALA A 231 -14.80 12.97 25.44
N PHE A 232 -15.67 12.22 24.75
CA PHE A 232 -15.30 11.24 23.72
C PHE A 232 -15.66 11.66 22.30
N GLN A 233 -16.26 12.84 22.12
CA GLN A 233 -16.55 13.39 20.81
C GLN A 233 -15.28 13.60 19.98
N PRO A 234 -15.38 13.50 18.64
CA PRO A 234 -14.25 13.71 17.75
C PRO A 234 -13.67 15.11 17.92
N ARG A 235 -12.34 15.22 17.92
CA ARG A 235 -11.63 16.50 17.98
C ARG A 235 -10.91 16.73 16.68
N SER A 236 -11.18 17.87 16.04
CA SER A 236 -10.53 18.30 14.81
C SER A 236 -10.46 17.21 13.72
N PRO A 237 -11.61 16.71 13.21
CA PRO A 237 -11.60 15.76 12.09
C PRO A 237 -10.68 16.22 10.96
N SER A 238 -9.93 15.27 10.40
CA SER A 238 -8.92 15.48 9.35
C SER A 238 -7.68 16.30 9.73
N SER A 239 -7.43 16.61 11.01
CA SER A 239 -6.20 17.32 11.42
C SER A 239 -4.95 16.44 11.46
N GLY A 240 -5.11 15.12 11.37
CA GLY A 240 -4.03 14.13 11.39
C GLY A 240 -4.51 12.75 11.83
N PRO A 241 -3.69 11.70 11.67
CA PRO A 241 -4.05 10.36 12.09
C PRO A 241 -3.99 10.19 13.62
N MET A 242 -5.04 9.64 14.20
CA MET A 242 -5.12 9.13 15.56
C MET A 242 -5.81 7.75 15.55
N TYR A 243 -5.06 6.72 15.93
CA TYR A 243 -5.55 5.34 15.89
C TYR A 243 -6.82 5.17 16.72
N SER A 244 -7.88 4.66 16.07
CA SER A 244 -9.22 4.57 16.65
C SER A 244 -9.83 3.19 16.43
N ASN A 245 -10.04 2.45 17.52
CA ASN A 245 -10.81 1.20 17.47
C ASN A 245 -12.29 1.49 17.40
N ILE A 246 -12.76 2.51 18.13
CA ILE A 246 -14.16 2.95 18.06
C ILE A 246 -14.56 3.40 16.65
N GLY A 247 -13.61 3.95 15.87
CA GLY A 247 -13.86 4.25 14.47
C GLY A 247 -14.26 3.03 13.65
N TYR A 248 -13.65 1.86 13.91
CA TYR A 248 -14.01 0.60 13.25
C TYR A 248 -15.26 -0.05 13.81
N THR A 249 -15.56 0.14 15.10
CA THR A 249 -16.87 -0.18 15.66
C THR A 249 -17.99 0.57 14.93
N LEU A 250 -17.79 1.87 14.65
CA LEU A 250 -18.76 2.67 13.88
C LEU A 250 -18.89 2.19 12.42
N LEU A 251 -17.80 1.75 11.79
CA LEU A 251 -17.88 1.10 10.47
C LEU A 251 -18.69 -0.20 10.52
N GLY A 252 -18.53 -1.00 11.57
CA GLY A 252 -19.36 -2.19 11.81
C GLY A 252 -20.84 -1.85 11.96
N MET A 253 -21.17 -0.84 12.77
CA MET A 253 -22.55 -0.34 12.92
C MET A 253 -23.12 0.19 11.61
N ALA A 254 -22.30 0.80 10.74
CA ALA A 254 -22.73 1.22 9.41
C ALA A 254 -23.07 0.02 8.50
N LEU A 255 -22.28 -1.05 8.55
CA LEU A 255 -22.59 -2.32 7.86
C LEU A 255 -23.90 -2.92 8.37
N GLU A 256 -24.09 -2.95 9.68
CA GLU A 256 -25.34 -3.42 10.31
C GLU A 256 -26.55 -2.61 9.82
N ALA A 257 -26.43 -1.29 9.82
CA ALA A 257 -27.51 -0.39 9.41
C ALA A 257 -27.97 -0.64 7.97
N VAL A 258 -27.06 -0.94 7.03
CA VAL A 258 -27.38 -1.09 5.59
C VAL A 258 -27.66 -2.53 5.15
N HIS A 259 -27.18 -3.52 5.91
CA HIS A 259 -27.40 -4.95 5.60
C HIS A 259 -28.46 -5.59 6.49
N LYS A 260 -28.89 -4.93 7.57
CA LYS A 260 -29.92 -5.43 8.51
C LYS A 260 -29.55 -6.79 9.11
N LYS A 261 -28.25 -6.99 9.35
CA LYS A 261 -27.62 -8.16 9.97
C LYS A 261 -26.57 -7.66 10.96
N THR A 262 -26.13 -8.50 11.90
CA THR A 262 -25.02 -8.11 12.76
C THR A 262 -23.77 -7.81 11.92
N PRO A 263 -22.84 -6.96 12.39
CA PRO A 263 -21.60 -6.68 11.66
C PRO A 263 -20.83 -7.95 11.30
N GLU A 264 -20.78 -8.93 12.21
CA GLU A 264 -20.11 -10.21 12.04
C GLU A 264 -20.71 -11.01 10.88
N GLN A 265 -22.04 -11.09 10.82
CA GLN A 265 -22.72 -11.80 9.73
C GLN A 265 -22.57 -11.06 8.39
N ALA A 266 -22.61 -9.73 8.38
CA ALA A 266 -22.36 -8.97 7.15
C ALA A 266 -20.94 -9.19 6.62
N ILE A 267 -19.93 -9.20 7.49
CA ILE A 267 -18.54 -9.52 7.12
C ILE A 267 -18.42 -10.97 6.65
N HIS A 268 -19.13 -11.89 7.30
CA HIS A 268 -19.15 -13.29 6.90
C HIS A 268 -19.65 -13.47 5.47
N ASP A 269 -20.85 -12.95 5.18
CA ASP A 269 -21.52 -13.08 3.89
C ASP A 269 -20.77 -12.38 2.75
N LEU A 270 -20.16 -11.22 3.02
CA LEU A 270 -19.49 -10.41 2.00
C LEU A 270 -18.05 -10.84 1.75
N VAL A 271 -17.35 -11.38 2.76
CA VAL A 271 -15.90 -11.60 2.70
C VAL A 271 -15.50 -13.04 3.00
N ILE A 272 -15.92 -13.58 4.15
CA ILE A 272 -15.42 -14.89 4.65
C ILE A 272 -15.92 -16.03 3.74
N ASP A 273 -17.23 -16.08 3.49
CA ASP A 273 -17.86 -17.12 2.66
C ASP A 273 -17.39 -17.10 1.20
N PRO A 274 -17.40 -15.95 0.48
CA PRO A 274 -16.96 -15.90 -0.92
C PRO A 274 -15.49 -16.31 -1.14
N LEU A 275 -14.66 -16.18 -0.11
CA LEU A 275 -13.25 -16.56 -0.13
C LEU A 275 -13.00 -17.99 0.39
N GLY A 276 -14.01 -18.65 0.97
CA GLY A 276 -13.88 -19.99 1.54
C GLY A 276 -12.94 -20.03 2.75
N LEU A 277 -12.99 -19.03 3.62
CA LEU A 277 -12.14 -18.89 4.81
C LEU A 277 -12.76 -19.65 6.00
N ASN A 278 -12.86 -20.97 5.86
CA ASN A 278 -13.68 -21.84 6.72
C ASN A 278 -13.32 -21.83 8.21
N LYS A 279 -12.10 -21.42 8.58
CA LYS A 279 -11.64 -21.33 9.98
C LYS A 279 -11.56 -19.89 10.48
N THR A 280 -12.11 -18.95 9.72
CA THR A 280 -12.17 -17.54 10.07
C THR A 280 -13.56 -17.18 10.58
N LYS A 281 -13.68 -16.84 11.86
CA LYS A 281 -14.97 -16.61 12.53
C LYS A 281 -14.83 -15.63 13.70
N PHE A 282 -15.93 -14.97 14.07
CA PHE A 282 -16.00 -14.12 15.28
C PHE A 282 -16.34 -14.93 16.53
N THR A 283 -16.89 -16.13 16.37
CA THR A 283 -17.18 -17.04 17.47
C THR A 283 -15.91 -17.67 18.01
N LEU A 284 -15.92 -17.96 19.31
CA LEU A 284 -14.83 -18.64 19.96
C LEU A 284 -14.68 -20.07 19.38
N PRO A 285 -13.49 -20.50 18.92
CA PRO A 285 -13.27 -21.87 18.47
C PRO A 285 -13.39 -22.87 19.63
N GLU A 286 -13.66 -24.14 19.30
CA GLU A 286 -13.70 -25.21 20.31
C GLU A 286 -12.30 -25.43 20.93
N TRP A 287 -12.26 -25.55 22.25
CA TRP A 287 -11.02 -25.60 23.01
C TRP A 287 -10.27 -26.93 22.82
N GLY A 288 -8.94 -26.88 22.77
CA GLY A 288 -8.06 -28.06 22.86
C GLY A 288 -7.89 -28.86 21.57
N SER A 289 -8.71 -28.64 20.54
CA SER A 289 -8.55 -29.25 19.20
C SER A 289 -8.31 -28.22 18.10
N GLU A 290 -8.92 -27.02 18.19
CA GLU A 290 -8.94 -26.06 17.06
C GLU A 290 -8.16 -24.76 17.31
N ALA A 291 -7.86 -24.39 18.56
CA ALA A 291 -7.26 -23.11 18.91
C ALA A 291 -6.06 -23.21 19.87
N LEU A 292 -5.10 -22.30 19.69
CA LEU A 292 -3.94 -22.16 20.57
C LEU A 292 -4.21 -21.09 21.63
N LEU A 293 -4.25 -21.47 22.91
CA LEU A 293 -4.38 -20.52 24.01
C LEU A 293 -3.03 -19.88 24.36
N PRO A 294 -3.02 -18.59 24.77
CA PRO A 294 -1.79 -17.87 25.03
C PRO A 294 -1.16 -18.21 26.39
N ARG A 295 -1.95 -18.81 27.31
CA ARG A 295 -1.52 -19.35 28.62
C ARG A 295 -2.42 -20.52 29.03
N PHE A 296 -1.93 -21.38 29.93
CA PHE A 296 -2.72 -22.47 30.51
C PHE A 296 -3.94 -21.95 31.29
N LYS A 297 -5.00 -22.76 31.30
CA LYS A 297 -6.32 -22.52 31.92
C LYS A 297 -6.28 -22.08 33.41
N ALA A 298 -5.18 -22.33 34.12
CA ALA A 298 -5.03 -21.94 35.52
C ALA A 298 -4.83 -20.43 35.74
N ASP A 299 -4.41 -19.68 34.71
CA ASP A 299 -4.13 -18.23 34.77
C ASP A 299 -5.03 -17.46 33.77
N GLU A 300 -6.31 -17.86 33.66
CA GLU A 300 -7.39 -17.24 32.84
C GLU A 300 -7.58 -15.72 33.01
N SER A 301 -6.73 -15.07 33.81
CA SER A 301 -6.79 -13.67 34.24
C SER A 301 -6.82 -12.65 33.09
N TRP A 302 -6.49 -13.03 31.85
CA TRP A 302 -6.40 -12.09 30.71
C TRP A 302 -7.08 -12.54 29.41
N PHE A 303 -7.81 -13.66 29.42
CA PHE A 303 -8.51 -14.13 28.23
C PHE A 303 -9.89 -13.46 28.09
N VAL A 304 -10.10 -12.71 27.02
CA VAL A 304 -11.38 -12.07 26.73
C VAL A 304 -12.12 -12.88 25.65
N PRO A 305 -13.17 -13.65 25.97
CA PRO A 305 -13.79 -14.54 24.99
C PRO A 305 -14.50 -13.82 23.83
N SER A 306 -15.13 -12.67 24.08
CA SER A 306 -15.88 -11.90 23.07
C SER A 306 -15.64 -10.39 23.22
N PHE A 307 -15.55 -9.66 22.10
CA PHE A 307 -15.54 -8.18 22.13
C PHE A 307 -16.92 -7.57 21.90
N GLY A 308 -17.94 -8.37 21.61
CA GLY A 308 -19.32 -7.94 21.35
C GLY A 308 -19.38 -6.82 20.32
N ASN A 309 -19.99 -5.68 20.67
CA ASN A 309 -20.08 -4.53 19.75
C ASN A 309 -18.72 -3.95 19.30
N TYR A 310 -17.61 -4.37 19.91
CA TYR A 310 -16.26 -4.02 19.47
C TYR A 310 -15.59 -5.08 18.59
N ASP A 311 -16.27 -6.19 18.27
CA ASP A 311 -15.77 -7.25 17.38
C ASP A 311 -15.27 -6.68 16.03
N PRO A 312 -15.94 -5.70 15.37
CA PRO A 312 -15.40 -5.05 14.15
C PRO A 312 -14.01 -4.42 14.32
N SER A 313 -13.59 -4.10 15.55
CA SER A 313 -12.27 -3.51 15.80
C SER A 313 -11.17 -4.57 15.96
N GLY A 314 -11.50 -5.83 16.30
CA GLY A 314 -10.46 -6.82 16.57
C GLY A 314 -10.89 -8.22 17.02
N GLY A 315 -12.17 -8.60 16.88
CA GLY A 315 -12.73 -9.83 17.44
C GLY A 315 -12.45 -11.11 16.64
N LEU A 316 -11.88 -11.01 15.45
CA LEU A 316 -11.76 -12.15 14.53
C LEU A 316 -10.74 -13.19 15.02
N TRP A 317 -11.13 -14.45 14.88
CA TRP A 317 -10.25 -15.61 14.91
C TRP A 317 -9.99 -16.07 13.48
N SER A 318 -8.77 -16.50 13.18
CA SER A 318 -8.40 -17.02 11.87
C SER A 318 -7.18 -17.93 12.00
N THR A 319 -6.78 -18.58 10.91
CA THR A 319 -5.56 -19.39 10.82
C THR A 319 -4.54 -18.70 9.89
N PRO A 320 -3.24 -19.02 10.00
CA PRO A 320 -2.26 -18.54 9.02
C PRO A 320 -2.65 -18.88 7.57
N ASN A 321 -3.27 -20.05 7.33
CA ASN A 321 -3.72 -20.46 6.00
C ASN A 321 -4.87 -19.58 5.47
N ASP A 322 -5.89 -19.30 6.28
CA ASP A 322 -7.00 -18.44 5.85
C ASP A 322 -6.56 -16.97 5.70
N GLN A 323 -5.70 -16.47 6.59
CA GLN A 323 -5.14 -15.13 6.45
C GLN A 323 -4.31 -14.98 5.17
N LEU A 324 -3.49 -15.97 4.81
CA LEU A 324 -2.72 -15.92 3.58
C LEU A 324 -3.65 -15.88 2.36
N LYS A 325 -4.67 -16.74 2.31
CA LYS A 325 -5.70 -16.73 1.25
C LYS A 325 -6.41 -15.38 1.16
N PHE A 326 -6.77 -14.78 2.29
CA PHE A 326 -7.37 -13.45 2.33
C PHE A 326 -6.45 -12.40 1.69
N LEU A 327 -5.17 -12.37 2.04
CA LEU A 327 -4.20 -11.43 1.48
C LEU A 327 -3.94 -11.65 -0.01
N GLN A 328 -3.83 -12.91 -0.45
CA GLN A 328 -3.75 -13.27 -1.87
C GLN A 328 -4.98 -12.81 -2.64
N SER A 329 -6.18 -12.90 -2.04
CA SER A 329 -7.43 -12.44 -2.67
C SER A 329 -7.47 -10.93 -2.93
N ILE A 330 -6.80 -10.13 -2.09
CA ILE A 330 -6.67 -8.68 -2.27
C ILE A 330 -5.76 -8.40 -3.47
N LEU A 331 -4.58 -9.02 -3.51
CA LEU A 331 -3.58 -8.84 -4.57
C LEU A 331 -4.07 -9.34 -5.94
N SER A 332 -4.87 -10.41 -5.95
CA SER A 332 -5.48 -10.97 -7.17
C SER A 332 -6.80 -10.31 -7.58
N HIS A 333 -7.26 -9.28 -6.86
CA HIS A 333 -8.50 -8.55 -7.16
C HIS A 333 -9.75 -9.47 -7.18
N ARG A 334 -9.80 -10.47 -6.30
CA ARG A 334 -10.83 -11.50 -6.33
C ARG A 334 -12.24 -10.97 -6.01
N LEU A 335 -12.37 -10.04 -5.06
CA LEU A 335 -13.66 -9.47 -4.65
C LEU A 335 -13.88 -8.03 -5.11
N LEU A 336 -12.81 -7.25 -5.28
CA LEU A 336 -12.87 -5.87 -5.74
C LEU A 336 -12.32 -5.77 -7.16
N SER A 337 -12.88 -4.85 -7.96
CA SER A 337 -12.28 -4.50 -9.25
C SER A 337 -10.84 -4.01 -9.08
N LYS A 338 -10.00 -4.20 -10.10
CA LYS A 338 -8.58 -3.76 -10.04
C LYS A 338 -8.42 -2.28 -9.62
N PRO A 339 -9.21 -1.31 -10.16
CA PRO A 339 -9.16 0.08 -9.70
C PRO A 339 -9.58 0.27 -8.23
N ALA A 340 -10.60 -0.44 -7.77
CA ALA A 340 -11.07 -0.34 -6.38
C ALA A 340 -10.02 -0.86 -5.39
N THR A 341 -9.36 -1.98 -5.70
CA THR A 341 -8.22 -2.47 -4.91
C THR A 341 -7.07 -1.46 -4.90
N ARG A 342 -6.65 -0.96 -6.07
CA ARG A 342 -5.55 0.03 -6.14
C ARG A 342 -5.83 1.29 -5.34
N ARG A 343 -7.09 1.76 -5.33
CA ARG A 343 -7.53 2.91 -4.52
C ARG A 343 -7.46 2.62 -3.02
N TRP A 344 -7.85 1.41 -2.62
CA TRP A 344 -7.74 0.98 -1.22
C TRP A 344 -6.28 0.91 -0.75
N LEU A 345 -5.39 0.47 -1.64
CA LEU A 345 -3.95 0.41 -1.42
C LEU A 345 -3.25 1.74 -1.76
N GLN A 346 -3.83 2.86 -1.30
CA GLN A 346 -3.19 4.17 -1.33
C GLN A 346 -2.99 4.72 0.09
N PRO A 347 -1.84 5.37 0.37
CA PRO A 347 -1.70 6.21 1.55
C PRO A 347 -2.80 7.28 1.60
N ARG A 348 -3.36 7.52 2.78
CA ARG A 348 -4.35 8.58 3.02
C ARG A 348 -3.75 9.76 3.77
N THR A 349 -2.78 9.50 4.64
CA THR A 349 -2.05 10.52 5.37
C THR A 349 -0.65 10.00 5.72
N VAL A 350 0.30 10.91 5.91
CA VAL A 350 1.66 10.60 6.32
C VAL A 350 1.81 10.82 7.83
N LEU A 351 2.69 10.05 8.46
CA LEU A 351 3.15 10.36 9.81
C LEU A 351 4.28 11.40 9.74
N PRO A 352 4.71 11.99 10.88
CA PRO A 352 5.91 12.84 10.90
C PRO A 352 7.20 12.17 10.39
N SER A 353 7.17 10.84 10.21
CA SER A 353 8.24 10.05 9.59
C SER A 353 8.02 9.93 8.09
N LEU A 354 9.07 10.17 7.30
CA LEU A 354 9.06 9.90 5.84
C LEU A 354 8.95 8.40 5.52
N HIS A 355 9.15 7.51 6.50
CA HIS A 355 9.15 6.07 6.30
C HIS A 355 7.80 5.43 6.65
N GLN A 356 6.78 6.21 6.99
CA GLN A 356 5.49 5.68 7.42
C GLN A 356 4.32 6.52 6.95
N ALA A 357 3.27 5.82 6.54
CA ALA A 357 1.98 6.41 6.20
C ALA A 357 0.83 5.56 6.76
N VAL A 358 -0.37 6.12 6.74
CA VAL A 358 -1.61 5.47 7.15
C VAL A 358 -2.56 5.43 5.96
N GLY A 359 -3.03 4.25 5.62
CA GLY A 359 -4.05 3.98 4.62
C GLY A 359 -5.42 3.73 5.26
N GLU A 360 -6.39 3.31 4.46
CA GLU A 360 -7.67 2.82 4.98
C GLU A 360 -7.46 1.39 5.52
N SER A 361 -7.37 1.24 6.83
CA SER A 361 -6.98 0.01 7.58
C SER A 361 -5.50 -0.37 7.53
N TRP A 362 -4.64 0.36 6.82
CA TRP A 362 -3.24 -0.03 6.64
C TRP A 362 -2.28 0.87 7.43
N GLU A 363 -1.40 0.26 8.21
CA GLU A 363 -0.09 0.82 8.54
C GLU A 363 0.85 0.58 7.35
N ILE A 364 1.40 1.64 6.74
CA ILE A 364 2.23 1.53 5.54
C ILE A 364 3.66 1.88 5.91
N PHE A 365 4.57 0.90 5.83
CA PHE A 365 6.00 1.12 6.05
C PHE A 365 6.70 1.34 4.70
N ARG A 366 7.66 2.26 4.68
CA ARG A 366 8.48 2.62 3.49
C ARG A 366 9.97 2.53 3.83
N PRO A 367 10.51 1.34 4.14
CA PRO A 367 11.94 1.19 4.36
C PRO A 367 12.72 1.54 3.09
N THR A 368 13.90 2.11 3.28
CA THR A 368 14.84 2.48 2.21
C THR A 368 16.11 1.62 2.23
N ASP A 369 16.20 0.70 3.18
CA ASP A 369 17.33 -0.18 3.47
C ASP A 369 17.01 -1.66 3.16
N ILE A 370 16.23 -1.89 2.11
CA ILE A 370 16.02 -3.23 1.54
C ILE A 370 17.13 -3.49 0.52
N ASP A 371 17.69 -4.70 0.57
CA ASP A 371 18.71 -5.20 -0.36
C ASP A 371 18.13 -5.50 -1.75
N VAL A 372 17.71 -4.45 -2.45
CA VAL A 372 17.29 -4.45 -3.85
C VAL A 372 18.33 -3.70 -4.68
N ALA A 373 18.53 -4.08 -5.95
CA ALA A 373 19.64 -3.54 -6.73
C ALA A 373 19.56 -2.01 -6.91
N THR A 374 18.34 -1.46 -6.90
CA THR A 374 18.10 -0.01 -6.91
C THR A 374 17.46 0.45 -5.59
N PRO A 375 18.25 1.02 -4.65
CA PRO A 375 17.73 1.51 -3.38
C PRO A 375 16.62 2.55 -3.58
N ARG A 376 15.42 2.23 -3.08
CA ARG A 376 14.24 3.09 -3.12
C ARG A 376 13.26 2.76 -2.00
N ALA A 377 12.32 3.66 -1.77
CA ALA A 377 11.18 3.36 -0.90
C ALA A 377 10.27 2.33 -1.59
N ILE A 378 9.97 1.23 -0.89
CA ILE A 378 8.99 0.22 -1.31
C ILE A 378 7.87 0.23 -0.27
N ASP A 379 6.64 0.36 -0.73
CA ASP A 379 5.47 0.46 0.14
C ASP A 379 5.05 -0.93 0.63
N ILE A 380 5.09 -1.11 1.95
CA ILE A 380 4.75 -2.36 2.63
C ILE A 380 3.48 -2.11 3.43
N PHE A 381 2.36 -2.60 2.90
CA PHE A 381 1.06 -2.46 3.53
C PHE A 381 0.93 -3.52 4.61
N THR A 382 0.68 -3.06 5.83
CA THR A 382 0.58 -3.94 6.99
C THR A 382 -0.66 -3.62 7.80
N LYS A 383 -1.24 -4.64 8.42
CA LYS A 383 -2.08 -4.45 9.59
C LYS A 383 -1.53 -5.30 10.72
N THR A 384 -1.17 -4.62 11.79
CA THR A 384 -0.79 -5.26 13.05
C THR A 384 -2.03 -5.57 13.88
N GLY A 385 -2.03 -6.72 14.53
CA GLY A 385 -3.06 -7.16 15.46
C GLY A 385 -2.44 -7.57 16.77
N GLY A 386 -3.00 -7.08 17.88
CA GLY A 386 -2.57 -7.44 19.22
C GLY A 386 -3.78 -7.57 20.13
N VAL A 387 -3.84 -8.67 20.84
CA VAL A 387 -4.75 -8.96 21.96
C VAL A 387 -3.89 -9.63 23.02
N THR A 388 -4.19 -9.49 24.31
CA THR A 388 -3.33 -10.09 25.33
C THR A 388 -3.06 -11.56 25.03
N GLY A 389 -1.77 -11.89 24.88
CA GLY A 389 -1.33 -13.24 24.54
C GLY A 389 -1.32 -13.60 23.04
N TYR A 390 -1.88 -12.79 22.17
CA TYR A 390 -1.91 -13.02 20.72
C TYR A 390 -1.36 -11.82 19.96
N ALA A 391 -0.61 -12.10 18.90
CA ALA A 391 -0.23 -11.07 17.95
C ALA A 391 -0.25 -11.60 16.53
N ALA A 392 -0.53 -10.71 15.58
CA ALA A 392 -0.55 -11.02 14.17
C ALA A 392 -0.02 -9.86 13.34
N HIS A 393 0.61 -10.16 12.21
CA HIS A 393 0.85 -9.23 11.12
C HIS A 393 0.25 -9.81 9.84
N ALA A 394 -0.55 -8.99 9.17
CA ALA A 394 -1.01 -9.23 7.82
C ALA A 394 -0.27 -8.25 6.91
N VAL A 395 0.51 -8.76 5.96
CA VAL A 395 1.47 -7.97 5.18
C VAL A 395 1.28 -8.24 3.69
N ILE A 396 1.21 -7.18 2.88
CA ILE A 396 1.28 -7.28 1.42
C ILE A 396 2.27 -6.27 0.85
N VAL A 397 2.98 -6.68 -0.20
CA VAL A 397 3.84 -5.81 -1.01
C VAL A 397 3.33 -5.89 -2.45
N PRO A 398 2.41 -4.99 -2.86
CA PRO A 398 1.73 -5.08 -4.14
C PRO A 398 2.68 -5.06 -5.35
N GLU A 399 3.78 -4.32 -5.26
CA GLU A 399 4.80 -4.23 -6.31
C GLU A 399 5.38 -5.60 -6.72
N TYR A 400 5.41 -6.58 -5.81
CA TYR A 400 5.95 -7.91 -6.07
C TYR A 400 4.92 -9.04 -5.91
N ASN A 401 3.64 -8.70 -5.75
CA ASN A 401 2.58 -9.66 -5.40
C ASN A 401 2.91 -10.52 -4.16
N ILE A 402 3.62 -9.96 -3.18
CA ILE A 402 3.96 -10.68 -1.95
C ILE A 402 2.78 -10.58 -0.97
N ALA A 403 2.37 -11.72 -0.41
CA ALA A 403 1.55 -11.77 0.81
C ALA A 403 2.30 -12.54 1.90
N LEU A 404 2.30 -12.02 3.12
CA LEU A 404 2.98 -12.59 4.29
C LEU A 404 2.07 -12.50 5.52
N THR A 405 2.03 -13.59 6.29
CA THR A 405 1.41 -13.63 7.61
C THR A 405 2.46 -13.99 8.66
N ILE A 406 2.38 -13.34 9.82
CA ILE A 406 3.15 -13.70 11.01
C ILE A 406 2.14 -13.78 12.15
N ASN A 407 2.06 -14.91 12.81
CA ASN A 407 1.09 -15.18 13.87
C ASN A 407 1.84 -15.68 15.09
N ALA A 408 1.50 -15.18 16.27
CA ALA A 408 2.11 -15.62 17.51
C ALA A 408 1.07 -15.73 18.61
N ALA A 409 1.25 -16.72 19.48
CA ALA A 409 0.53 -16.84 20.73
C ALA A 409 1.46 -17.21 21.89
N GLY A 410 1.39 -16.38 22.92
CA GLY A 410 2.14 -16.51 24.15
C GLY A 410 2.38 -15.21 24.90
N GLY A 411 3.10 -15.27 26.02
CA GLY A 411 3.35 -14.11 26.87
C GLY A 411 4.13 -13.00 26.17
N GLN A 412 4.85 -13.33 25.10
CA GLN A 412 5.66 -12.41 24.31
C GLN A 412 5.28 -12.40 22.83
N ALA A 413 4.01 -12.68 22.50
CA ALA A 413 3.52 -12.71 21.12
C ALA A 413 3.82 -11.41 20.35
N GLN A 414 3.70 -10.24 21.00
CA GLN A 414 3.99 -8.95 20.36
C GLN A 414 5.48 -8.78 20.03
N ASP A 415 6.37 -9.22 20.93
CA ASP A 415 7.82 -9.20 20.69
C ASP A 415 8.18 -10.11 19.52
N ALA A 416 7.54 -11.29 19.44
CA ALA A 416 7.75 -12.25 18.37
C ALA A 416 7.41 -11.67 17.00
N VAL A 417 6.18 -11.14 16.82
CA VAL A 417 5.80 -10.60 15.50
C VAL A 417 6.62 -9.37 15.12
N SER A 418 6.99 -8.53 16.10
CA SER A 418 7.77 -7.31 15.86
C SER A 418 9.22 -7.64 15.46
N ALA A 419 9.82 -8.67 16.07
CA ALA A 419 11.17 -9.13 15.74
C ALA A 419 11.22 -9.85 14.38
N LEU A 420 10.23 -10.70 14.09
CA LEU A 420 10.17 -11.47 12.84
C LEU A 420 9.83 -10.61 11.62
N PHE A 421 9.00 -9.57 11.77
CA PHE A 421 8.56 -8.75 10.64
C PHE A 421 9.70 -8.25 9.73
N PRO A 422 10.70 -7.49 10.21
CA PRO A 422 11.80 -7.04 9.36
C PRO A 422 12.72 -8.19 8.89
N GLN A 423 12.88 -9.25 9.70
CA GLN A 423 13.71 -10.41 9.36
C GLN A 423 13.12 -11.23 8.21
N MET A 424 11.80 -11.22 8.06
CA MET A 424 11.11 -11.93 6.98
C MET A 424 10.91 -11.05 5.76
N VAL A 425 10.39 -9.83 5.94
CA VAL A 425 9.98 -8.98 4.82
C VAL A 425 11.16 -8.56 3.94
N LYS A 426 12.27 -8.11 4.55
CA LYS A 426 13.43 -7.63 3.79
C LYS A 426 13.99 -8.68 2.83
N PRO A 427 14.34 -9.91 3.26
CA PRO A 427 14.91 -10.89 2.34
C PRO A 427 13.88 -11.46 1.36
N ILE A 428 12.58 -11.50 1.70
CA ILE A 428 11.53 -11.89 0.74
C ILE A 428 11.40 -10.86 -0.37
N VAL A 429 11.42 -9.56 -0.06
CA VAL A 429 11.39 -8.49 -1.07
C VAL A 429 12.65 -8.53 -1.94
N ALA A 430 13.82 -8.72 -1.34
CA ALA A 430 15.08 -8.88 -2.07
C ALA A 430 15.06 -10.09 -3.02
N TYR A 431 14.54 -11.23 -2.55
CA TYR A 431 14.34 -12.43 -3.36
C TYR A 431 13.39 -12.17 -4.54
N ALA A 432 12.27 -11.49 -4.30
CA ALA A 432 11.31 -11.15 -5.33
C ALA A 432 11.87 -10.17 -6.38
N ASP A 433 12.63 -9.14 -5.96
CA ASP A 433 13.32 -8.21 -6.89
C ASP A 433 14.32 -8.96 -7.78
N LYS A 434 15.12 -9.85 -7.20
CA LYS A 434 16.06 -10.69 -7.95
C LYS A 434 15.34 -11.54 -8.99
N LEU A 435 14.23 -12.18 -8.61
CA LEU A 435 13.44 -13.00 -9.52
C LEU A 435 12.77 -12.18 -10.62
N ALA A 436 12.19 -11.03 -10.28
CA ALA A 436 11.59 -10.10 -11.25
C ALA A 436 12.62 -9.65 -12.29
N ARG A 437 13.84 -9.30 -11.86
CA ARG A 437 14.95 -8.93 -12.75
C ARG A 437 15.40 -10.08 -13.64
N GLN A 438 15.51 -11.30 -13.10
CA GLN A 438 15.87 -12.49 -13.88
C GLN A 438 14.82 -12.77 -14.96
N GLN A 439 13.54 -12.73 -14.60
CA GLN A 439 12.43 -12.93 -15.52
C GLN A 439 12.35 -11.81 -16.55
N ALA A 440 12.54 -10.55 -16.14
CA ALA A 440 12.53 -9.42 -17.06
C ALA A 440 13.70 -9.47 -18.06
N ARG A 441 14.87 -9.97 -17.64
CA ARG A 441 16.03 -10.14 -18.52
C ARG A 441 15.76 -11.17 -19.61
N VAL A 442 15.05 -12.25 -19.28
CA VAL A 442 14.65 -13.27 -20.28
C VAL A 442 13.47 -12.76 -21.11
N GLY A 443 12.49 -12.12 -20.47
CA GLY A 443 11.23 -11.71 -21.09
C GLY A 443 11.37 -10.54 -22.04
N TYR A 444 12.13 -9.49 -21.69
CA TYR A 444 12.09 -8.21 -22.40
C TYR A 444 13.45 -7.71 -22.91
N ALA A 445 14.57 -8.11 -22.30
CA ALA A 445 15.87 -7.60 -22.71
C ALA A 445 16.30 -8.18 -24.08
N GLY A 446 17.03 -7.39 -24.86
CA GLY A 446 17.48 -7.75 -26.20
C GLY A 446 17.28 -6.61 -27.18
N THR A 447 17.62 -6.89 -28.44
CA THR A 447 17.46 -5.94 -29.54
C THR A 447 16.20 -6.28 -30.32
N TYR A 448 15.45 -5.26 -30.72
CA TYR A 448 14.30 -5.35 -31.59
C TYR A 448 14.57 -4.52 -32.84
N LYS A 449 14.21 -5.02 -34.02
CA LYS A 449 14.47 -4.37 -35.32
C LYS A 449 13.24 -4.39 -36.21
N ALA A 450 13.12 -3.38 -37.06
CA ALA A 450 12.10 -3.35 -38.09
C ALA A 450 12.35 -4.48 -39.09
N SER A 451 11.30 -5.18 -39.50
CA SER A 451 11.40 -6.31 -40.43
C SER A 451 11.78 -5.87 -41.86
N SER A 452 11.59 -4.58 -42.19
CA SER A 452 11.99 -4.01 -43.49
C SER A 452 13.44 -3.54 -43.50
N THR A 453 14.20 -3.97 -44.51
CA THR A 453 15.58 -3.52 -44.73
C THR A 453 15.70 -2.07 -45.22
N SER A 454 14.60 -1.45 -45.65
CA SER A 454 14.58 -0.05 -46.11
C SER A 454 14.54 0.98 -44.98
N VAL A 455 14.27 0.55 -43.74
CA VAL A 455 14.14 1.42 -42.56
C VAL A 455 15.05 0.92 -41.46
N THR A 456 16.09 1.68 -41.14
CA THR A 456 16.99 1.40 -40.02
C THR A 456 16.37 1.86 -38.70
N SER A 457 15.41 1.06 -38.20
CA SER A 457 14.80 1.28 -36.89
C SER A 457 15.10 0.10 -35.96
N SER A 458 15.61 0.40 -34.78
CA SER A 458 15.96 -0.58 -33.75
C SER A 458 15.93 0.01 -32.35
N ILE A 459 15.66 -0.85 -31.39
CA ILE A 459 15.71 -0.54 -29.96
C ILE A 459 16.44 -1.67 -29.23
N THR A 460 17.30 -1.32 -28.29
CA THR A 460 18.01 -2.29 -27.45
C THR A 460 17.68 -2.04 -25.99
N LEU A 461 17.17 -3.08 -25.33
CA LEU A 461 16.72 -3.06 -23.94
C LEU A 461 17.62 -3.95 -23.09
N ALA A 462 17.95 -3.50 -21.88
CA ALA A 462 18.74 -4.26 -20.93
C ALA A 462 18.15 -4.21 -19.50
N VAL A 463 18.45 -5.23 -18.71
CA VAL A 463 18.25 -5.21 -17.26
C VAL A 463 19.63 -5.01 -16.62
N ASP A 464 19.84 -3.83 -16.06
CA ASP A 464 21.04 -3.46 -15.28
C ASP A 464 20.69 -3.36 -13.78
N ASP A 465 21.57 -2.73 -12.99
CA ASP A 465 21.35 -2.51 -11.55
C ASP A 465 20.40 -1.33 -11.26
N GLY A 466 19.98 -0.57 -12.29
CA GLY A 466 18.96 0.47 -12.16
C GLY A 466 17.53 -0.09 -12.20
N PRO A 467 16.51 0.78 -12.06
CA PRO A 467 15.11 0.38 -12.07
C PRO A 467 14.58 0.25 -13.51
N GLY A 468 13.53 -0.53 -13.72
CA GLY A 468 12.97 -0.72 -15.06
C GLY A 468 13.93 -1.37 -16.06
N LEU A 469 13.59 -1.24 -17.35
CA LEU A 469 14.46 -1.67 -18.44
C LEU A 469 15.29 -0.49 -18.92
N ALA A 470 16.61 -0.61 -18.92
CA ALA A 470 17.49 0.38 -19.53
C ALA A 470 17.29 0.40 -21.06
N LEU A 471 17.08 1.59 -21.60
CA LEU A 471 17.05 1.85 -23.03
C LEU A 471 18.47 2.20 -23.49
N GLU A 472 19.23 1.19 -23.92
CA GLU A 472 20.66 1.36 -24.28
C GLU A 472 20.82 2.02 -25.65
N GLU A 473 19.95 1.65 -26.59
CA GLU A 473 19.92 2.22 -27.93
C GLU A 473 18.47 2.41 -28.39
N LEU A 474 18.21 3.56 -29.01
CA LEU A 474 17.00 3.81 -29.78
C LEU A 474 17.39 4.53 -31.06
N THR A 475 17.31 3.81 -32.17
CA THR A 475 17.60 4.31 -33.51
C THR A 475 16.32 4.24 -34.31
N MET A 476 15.82 5.38 -34.81
CA MET A 476 14.60 5.44 -35.61
C MET A 476 14.90 6.09 -36.95
N ASN A 477 14.63 5.39 -38.06
CA ASN A 477 14.96 5.86 -39.42
C ASN A 477 16.43 6.30 -39.55
N GLY A 478 17.36 5.57 -38.93
CA GLY A 478 18.80 5.86 -38.93
C GLY A 478 19.25 6.98 -37.99
N VAL A 479 18.33 7.59 -37.24
CA VAL A 479 18.63 8.65 -36.27
C VAL A 479 18.74 8.07 -34.87
N SER A 480 19.86 8.30 -34.19
CA SER A 480 20.02 7.97 -32.77
C SER A 480 19.22 8.92 -31.89
N VAL A 481 18.04 8.47 -31.46
CA VAL A 481 17.06 9.28 -30.73
C VAL A 481 17.63 9.76 -29.40
N LEU A 482 18.32 8.90 -28.65
CA LEU A 482 18.90 9.26 -27.36
C LEU A 482 19.96 10.36 -27.48
N ARG A 483 20.82 10.29 -28.52
CA ARG A 483 21.81 11.35 -28.80
C ARG A 483 21.14 12.67 -29.18
N SER A 484 20.08 12.61 -29.99
CA SER A 484 19.29 13.80 -30.31
C SER A 484 18.64 14.41 -29.08
N LEU A 485 18.09 13.60 -28.16
CA LEU A 485 17.50 14.07 -26.90
C LEU A 485 18.54 14.76 -26.01
N ALA A 486 19.71 14.16 -25.81
CA ALA A 486 20.80 14.77 -25.04
C ALA A 486 21.25 16.11 -25.65
N ALA A 487 21.40 16.16 -26.98
CA ALA A 487 21.77 17.39 -27.70
C ALA A 487 20.72 18.49 -27.57
N MET A 488 19.42 18.16 -27.70
CA MET A 488 18.32 19.13 -27.51
C MET A 488 18.30 19.72 -26.10
N GLN A 489 18.65 18.91 -25.11
CA GLN A 489 18.72 19.32 -23.71
C GLN A 489 20.03 20.00 -23.34
N LYS A 490 21.01 20.02 -24.25
CA LYS A 490 22.36 20.57 -24.04
C LYS A 490 23.07 19.89 -22.86
N ILE A 491 22.94 18.58 -22.77
CA ILE A 491 23.63 17.77 -21.76
C ILE A 491 24.58 16.78 -22.44
N PRO A 492 25.64 16.33 -21.75
CA PRO A 492 26.45 15.22 -22.23
C PRO A 492 25.60 13.96 -22.42
N TYR A 493 25.91 13.15 -23.42
CA TYR A 493 25.13 11.94 -23.72
C TYR A 493 25.18 10.93 -22.58
N GLU A 494 26.35 10.79 -21.97
CA GLU A 494 26.63 9.96 -20.79
C GLU A 494 25.83 10.39 -19.55
N SER A 495 25.32 11.62 -19.52
CA SER A 495 24.46 12.13 -18.45
C SER A 495 22.99 11.77 -18.64
N LEU A 496 22.59 11.31 -19.83
CA LEU A 496 21.20 10.95 -20.15
C LEU A 496 20.93 9.50 -19.75
N SER A 497 19.87 9.27 -18.98
CA SER A 497 19.31 7.93 -18.75
C SER A 497 17.92 7.86 -19.36
N ALA A 498 17.60 6.79 -20.07
CA ALA A 498 16.24 6.50 -20.53
C ALA A 498 15.87 5.07 -20.10
N ARG A 499 14.69 4.90 -19.52
CA ARG A 499 14.24 3.63 -18.94
C ARG A 499 12.77 3.39 -19.20
N LEU A 500 12.39 2.14 -19.45
CA LEU A 500 10.99 1.73 -19.59
C LEU A 500 10.44 1.21 -18.26
N TYR A 501 9.20 1.59 -17.96
CA TYR A 501 8.46 1.15 -16.77
C TYR A 501 7.06 0.64 -17.15
N PRO A 502 6.53 -0.38 -16.46
CA PRO A 502 5.19 -0.88 -16.67
C PRO A 502 4.16 0.05 -16.02
N THR A 503 3.78 1.12 -16.72
CA THR A 503 2.87 2.14 -16.19
C THR A 503 1.39 1.78 -16.28
N ASP A 504 1.05 0.75 -17.04
CA ASP A 504 -0.28 0.15 -17.05
C ASP A 504 -0.23 -1.28 -16.48
N PRO A 505 -0.42 -1.45 -15.15
CA PRO A 505 -0.38 -2.76 -14.53
C PRO A 505 -1.52 -3.68 -14.99
N ASP A 506 -2.60 -3.15 -15.60
CA ASP A 506 -3.72 -3.97 -16.06
C ASP A 506 -3.39 -4.69 -17.38
N SER A 507 -2.45 -4.15 -18.14
CA SER A 507 -1.92 -4.72 -19.39
C SER A 507 -0.92 -5.85 -19.17
N LEU A 508 -0.30 -5.95 -17.99
CA LEU A 508 0.72 -6.96 -17.69
C LEU A 508 0.14 -8.39 -17.76
N GLY A 509 0.84 -9.26 -18.48
CA GLY A 509 0.43 -10.64 -18.75
C GLY A 509 -0.69 -10.79 -19.78
N THR A 510 -1.08 -9.70 -20.47
CA THR A 510 -1.94 -9.77 -21.66
C THR A 510 -1.10 -9.95 -22.92
N ASP A 511 -1.73 -10.09 -24.07
CA ASP A 511 -1.07 -10.12 -25.38
C ASP A 511 -0.42 -8.77 -25.75
N ARG A 512 -0.85 -7.68 -25.11
CA ARG A 512 -0.36 -6.31 -25.34
C ARG A 512 -0.04 -5.60 -24.03
N GLU A 513 1.22 -5.56 -23.64
CA GLU A 513 1.65 -4.86 -22.43
C GLU A 513 2.07 -3.42 -22.72
N VAL A 514 1.56 -2.46 -21.96
CA VAL A 514 1.79 -1.02 -22.16
C VAL A 514 2.80 -0.49 -21.15
N TRP A 515 3.91 0.01 -21.67
CA TRP A 515 5.04 0.54 -20.93
C TRP A 515 5.33 1.98 -21.36
N ARG A 516 6.02 2.74 -20.51
CA ARG A 516 6.44 4.11 -20.83
C ARG A 516 7.93 4.34 -20.63
N ILE A 517 8.52 5.05 -21.58
CA ILE A 517 9.90 5.57 -21.54
C ILE A 517 9.91 6.82 -20.66
N LEU A 518 10.68 6.78 -19.58
CA LEU A 518 11.01 7.97 -18.81
C LEU A 518 12.49 8.28 -18.96
N ILE A 519 12.79 9.57 -19.08
CA ILE A 519 14.14 10.10 -19.24
C ILE A 519 14.55 10.76 -17.92
N ASP A 520 15.81 10.60 -17.50
CA ASP A 520 16.40 11.22 -16.31
C ASP A 520 17.83 11.73 -16.60
N ARG A 521 18.38 12.52 -15.68
CA ARG A 521 19.77 13.03 -15.71
C ARG A 521 20.57 12.51 -14.53
N THR A 522 21.73 11.90 -14.79
CA THR A 522 22.57 11.27 -13.77
C THR A 522 23.68 12.18 -13.21
N ASP A 523 23.89 13.36 -13.79
CA ASP A 523 25.08 14.22 -13.57
C ASP A 523 24.88 15.38 -12.58
N ARG A 524 23.71 15.52 -11.96
CA ARG A 524 23.37 16.67 -11.10
C ARG A 524 23.03 16.24 -9.67
N LYS A 525 23.65 16.91 -8.67
CA LYS A 525 23.20 16.84 -7.26
C LYS A 525 21.88 17.61 -7.11
N LYS A 526 20.96 17.02 -6.35
CA LYS A 526 19.53 17.34 -6.35
C LYS A 526 19.14 18.02 -5.00
N GLU A 527 18.43 19.16 -5.03
CA GLU A 527 18.11 20.01 -3.84
C GLU A 527 16.76 19.67 -3.19
N PHE A 528 16.36 20.32 -2.08
CA PHE A 528 15.21 19.86 -1.27
C PHE A 528 13.83 19.79 -2.00
N ALA A 529 13.46 20.82 -2.78
CA ALA A 529 12.22 20.86 -3.58
C ALA A 529 12.28 19.90 -4.78
N GLU A 530 13.45 19.31 -4.92
CA GLU A 530 13.99 18.57 -6.01
C GLU A 530 14.43 17.17 -5.49
N ARG A 531 13.92 16.72 -4.34
CA ARG A 531 14.24 15.42 -3.72
C ARG A 531 13.17 14.36 -3.94
N GLU A 532 11.99 14.77 -4.39
CA GLU A 532 10.79 13.96 -4.57
C GLU A 532 10.52 13.87 -6.09
N CYS A 533 10.85 12.72 -6.70
CA CYS A 533 10.72 12.38 -8.12
C CYS A 533 9.64 13.16 -8.89
N ALA A 534 9.99 14.02 -9.86
CA ALA A 534 8.98 14.69 -10.72
C ALA A 534 8.50 13.82 -11.89
N SER A 535 8.88 12.54 -11.94
CA SER A 535 8.47 11.60 -12.99
C SER A 535 6.95 11.42 -13.08
N TRP A 536 6.21 11.65 -11.99
CA TRP A 536 4.75 11.63 -12.00
C TRP A 536 4.12 12.74 -12.87
N PHE A 537 4.83 13.84 -13.12
CA PHE A 537 4.37 14.96 -13.95
C PHE A 537 4.69 14.76 -15.44
N SER A 538 5.71 13.96 -15.79
CA SER A 538 6.29 13.93 -17.14
C SER A 538 5.75 12.83 -18.07
N GLY A 539 4.86 11.95 -17.62
CA GLY A 539 4.27 10.91 -18.49
C GLY A 539 3.28 11.49 -19.51
N ASP A 540 3.26 10.94 -20.74
CA ASP A 540 2.39 11.36 -21.86
C ASP A 540 2.53 12.85 -22.25
N ALA A 541 3.72 13.41 -22.07
CA ALA A 541 3.91 14.86 -22.22
C ALA A 541 4.29 15.30 -23.65
N PHE A 542 4.50 14.38 -24.60
CA PHE A 542 4.72 14.68 -26.03
C PHE A 542 3.98 13.71 -26.93
N ARG A 543 3.42 14.25 -28.02
CA ARG A 543 2.71 13.48 -29.03
C ARG A 543 3.20 13.79 -30.42
N TYR A 544 3.22 12.80 -31.29
CA TYR A 544 3.43 12.97 -32.72
C TYR A 544 2.25 12.37 -33.48
N VAL A 545 1.49 13.23 -34.16
CA VAL A 545 0.25 12.86 -34.86
C VAL A 545 -0.66 12.05 -33.92
N THR A 546 -1.11 12.70 -32.84
CA THR A 546 -1.95 12.16 -31.74
C THR A 546 -1.35 11.07 -30.85
N GLU A 547 -0.36 10.33 -31.32
CA GLU A 547 0.24 9.21 -30.58
C GLU A 547 1.26 9.68 -29.54
N PRO A 548 1.26 9.11 -28.32
CA PRO A 548 2.25 9.40 -27.29
C PRO A 548 3.65 8.94 -27.69
N MET A 549 4.63 9.83 -27.55
CA MET A 549 6.03 9.57 -27.88
C MET A 549 6.76 8.67 -26.88
N ASP A 550 6.24 8.52 -25.67
CA ASP A 550 6.86 7.75 -24.60
C ASP A 550 6.27 6.34 -24.47
N THR A 551 5.22 5.99 -25.20
CA THR A 551 4.52 4.72 -25.01
C THR A 551 5.08 3.62 -25.91
N VAL A 552 5.36 2.48 -25.28
CA VAL A 552 5.84 1.24 -25.90
C VAL A 552 4.83 0.13 -25.61
N VAL A 553 4.40 -0.59 -26.63
CA VAL A 553 3.47 -1.71 -26.48
C VAL A 553 4.19 -3.00 -26.84
N PHE A 554 4.50 -3.84 -25.85
CA PHE A 554 5.06 -5.16 -26.10
C PHE A 554 3.99 -6.10 -26.63
N THR A 555 4.35 -6.93 -27.61
CA THR A 555 3.56 -8.08 -28.03
C THR A 555 4.20 -9.34 -27.45
N GLU A 556 3.49 -10.03 -26.57
CA GLU A 556 4.01 -11.15 -25.77
C GLU A 556 3.69 -12.52 -26.40
N ASN A 557 4.50 -13.53 -26.08
CA ASN A 557 4.22 -14.94 -26.27
C ASN A 557 4.61 -15.75 -25.00
N GLU A 558 4.54 -17.08 -25.05
CA GLU A 558 4.85 -17.93 -23.88
C GLU A 558 6.28 -17.74 -23.31
N ASN A 559 7.23 -17.20 -24.10
CA ASN A 559 8.63 -17.01 -23.74
C ASN A 559 9.01 -15.54 -23.47
N GLY A 560 8.03 -14.62 -23.44
CA GLY A 560 8.25 -13.19 -23.27
C GLY A 560 7.92 -12.36 -24.51
N ALA A 561 8.45 -11.15 -24.56
CA ALA A 561 8.26 -10.22 -25.67
C ALA A 561 8.78 -10.83 -26.98
N LYS A 562 7.87 -10.95 -27.95
CA LYS A 562 8.17 -11.32 -29.33
C LYS A 562 8.56 -10.10 -30.16
N GLY A 563 7.93 -8.97 -29.86
CA GLY A 563 8.09 -7.71 -30.57
C GLY A 563 7.55 -6.56 -29.74
N LEU A 564 7.69 -5.35 -30.25
CA LEU A 564 7.12 -4.16 -29.64
C LEU A 564 6.71 -3.13 -30.68
N GLU A 565 5.77 -2.28 -30.30
CA GLU A 565 5.31 -1.13 -31.06
C GLU A 565 5.69 0.17 -30.34
N LEU A 566 6.31 1.10 -31.06
CA LEU A 566 6.65 2.44 -30.61
C LEU A 566 5.62 3.42 -31.18
N LEU A 567 4.57 3.75 -30.41
CA LEU A 567 3.38 4.45 -30.93
C LEU A 567 3.71 5.80 -31.58
N GLY A 568 4.44 6.67 -30.88
CA GLY A 568 4.81 7.99 -31.40
C GLY A 568 5.70 7.94 -32.65
N TRP A 569 6.48 6.88 -32.83
CA TRP A 569 7.27 6.67 -34.04
C TRP A 569 6.58 5.83 -35.10
N ARG A 570 5.39 5.28 -34.80
CA ARG A 570 4.58 4.45 -35.71
C ARG A 570 5.40 3.29 -36.27
N ALA A 571 6.15 2.62 -35.40
CA ALA A 571 7.08 1.57 -35.78
C ALA A 571 6.82 0.28 -34.99
N GLU A 572 6.74 -0.82 -35.73
CA GLU A 572 6.69 -2.18 -35.19
C GLU A 572 8.07 -2.81 -35.35
N LEU A 573 8.58 -3.40 -34.27
CA LEU A 573 9.90 -3.99 -34.20
C LEU A 573 9.80 -5.43 -33.67
N ASP A 574 10.44 -6.37 -34.36
CA ASP A 574 10.53 -7.78 -33.94
C ASP A 574 11.81 -8.01 -33.14
N ARG A 575 11.74 -8.84 -32.09
CA ARG A 575 12.91 -9.26 -31.31
C ARG A 575 13.81 -10.17 -32.15
N ILE A 576 15.13 -9.93 -32.12
CA ILE A 576 16.12 -10.72 -32.87
C ILE A 576 16.91 -11.71 -32.02
#